data_AF-A0A1T5E0A5-F1
#
_entry.id   AF-A0A1T5E0A5-F1
#
_cell.length_a   1.000
_cell.length_b   1.000
_cell.length_c   1.000
_cell.angle_alpha   90.00
_cell.angle_beta   90.00
_cell.angle_gamma   90.00
#
_symmetry.space_group_name_H-M   'P 1'
#
loop_
_entity.id
_entity.type
_entity.pdbx_description
1 polymer ?
#
loop_
_entity_poly.entity_id
_entity_poly.type
_entity_poly.pdbx_seq_one_letter_code
_entity_poly.pdbx_strand_id
1 'polypeptide(L)' 'MIKKHQVTGRIYTAVCVDTSCTLGVCAERNAMFNMITNGENAIRRVLALMPDGKAGVPCGACREFMTQLMARRV' A
#
# COMPACT_ATOMS: atom_id res chain seq x y z
N MET A 1 4.36 -9.54 1.73
CA MET A 1 3.61 -9.45 0.44
C MET A 1 2.23 -8.87 0.71
N ILE A 2 1.72 -7.97 -0.12
CA ILE A 2 0.46 -7.26 0.18
C ILE A 2 -0.60 -7.61 -0.85
N LYS A 3 -1.75 -8.15 -0.45
CA LYS A 3 -2.92 -8.31 -1.35
C LYS A 3 -3.92 -7.19 -1.05
N LYS A 4 -4.00 -6.18 -1.92
CA LYS A 4 -5.06 -5.16 -1.85
C LYS A 4 -6.24 -5.57 -2.71
N HIS A 5 -7.46 -5.41 -2.23
CA HIS A 5 -8.65 -5.63 -3.04
C HIS A 5 -9.29 -4.27 -3.30
N GLN A 6 -9.65 -3.98 -4.55
CA GLN A 6 -10.14 -2.67 -4.98
C GLN A 6 -11.50 -2.74 -5.71
N VAL A 7 -12.11 -1.58 -5.98
CA VAL A 7 -13.47 -1.44 -6.57
C VAL A 7 -13.59 -2.10 -7.94
N THR A 8 -12.51 -2.10 -8.72
CA THR A 8 -12.38 -2.75 -10.04
C THR A 8 -12.08 -4.26 -9.95
N GLY A 9 -11.89 -4.80 -8.74
CA GLY A 9 -11.48 -6.19 -8.51
C GLY A 9 -9.98 -6.46 -8.70
N ARG A 10 -9.18 -5.48 -9.15
CA ARG A 10 -7.73 -5.65 -9.34
C ARG A 10 -6.98 -5.73 -8.00
N ILE A 11 -5.89 -6.50 -8.01
CA ILE A 11 -5.02 -6.72 -6.85
C ILE A 11 -3.63 -6.19 -7.18
N TYR A 12 -3.23 -5.15 -6.46
CA TYR A 12 -1.88 -4.61 -6.52
C TYR A 12 -1.04 -5.16 -5.38
N THR A 13 0.06 -5.82 -5.72
CA THR A 13 1.00 -6.40 -4.77
C THR A 13 2.37 -5.77 -4.91
N ALA A 14 3.07 -5.57 -3.79
CA ALA A 14 4.45 -5.12 -3.79
C ALA A 14 5.22 -5.63 -2.56
N VAL A 15 6.52 -5.33 -2.54
CA VAL A 15 7.46 -5.67 -1.48
C VAL A 15 8.04 -4.41 -0.84
N CYS A 16 8.57 -4.56 0.37
CA CYS A 16 9.32 -3.52 1.05
C CYS A 16 10.70 -3.43 0.41
N VAL A 17 11.13 -2.22 0.08
CA VAL A 17 12.49 -1.95 -0.37
C VAL A 17 13.16 -1.20 0.78
N ASP A 18 14.01 -1.92 1.50
CA ASP A 18 14.71 -1.38 2.66
C ASP A 18 16.08 -0.86 2.22
N THR A 19 16.32 0.43 2.45
CA THR A 19 17.55 1.13 2.09
C THR A 19 17.90 2.10 3.21
N SER A 20 19.11 2.64 3.19
CA SER A 20 19.57 3.54 4.25
C SER A 20 18.72 4.81 4.36
N CYS A 21 18.58 5.30 5.60
CA CYS A 21 17.89 6.54 5.92
C CYS A 21 16.41 6.53 5.48
N THR A 22 15.94 7.61 4.86
CA THR A 22 14.54 7.80 4.46
C THR A 22 14.25 7.37 3.02
N LEU A 23 15.22 6.72 2.36
CA LEU A 23 15.08 6.25 0.98
C LEU A 23 14.26 4.96 0.87
N GLY A 24 14.06 4.26 1.99
CA GLY A 24 13.28 3.03 2.05
C GLY A 24 11.80 3.28 1.76
N VAL A 25 11.17 2.32 1.08
CA VAL A 25 9.72 2.35 0.80
C VAL A 25 9.06 1.07 1.28
N CYS A 26 8.02 1.23 2.09
CA CYS A 26 7.24 0.11 2.58
C CYS A 26 6.40 -0.50 1.45
N ALA A 27 6.11 -1.80 1.56
CA ALA A 27 5.34 -2.54 0.57
C ALA A 27 3.97 -1.92 0.28
N GLU A 28 3.34 -1.30 1.28
CA GLU A 28 2.03 -0.68 1.18
C GLU A 28 2.06 0.51 0.23
N ARG A 29 3.07 1.39 0.39
CA ARG A 29 3.27 2.57 -0.46
C ARG A 29 3.64 2.17 -1.87
N ASN A 30 4.53 1.20 -2.01
CA ASN A 30 4.93 0.69 -3.32
C ASN A 30 3.72 0.10 -4.09
N ALA A 31 2.85 -0.66 -3.42
CA ALA A 31 1.62 -1.16 -4.03
C ALA A 31 0.64 -0.04 -4.43
N MET A 32 0.58 1.05 -3.66
CA MET A 32 -0.25 2.22 -4.00
C MET A 32 0.32 3.01 -5.17
N PHE A 33 1.64 3.13 -5.30
CA PHE A 33 2.24 3.78 -6.46
C PHE A 33 1.93 3.01 -7.74
N ASN A 34 2.08 1.68 -7.74
CA ASN A 34 1.70 0.86 -8.89
C ASN A 34 0.21 1.01 -9.26
N MET A 35 -0.67 1.01 -8.25
CA MET A 35 -2.10 1.26 -8.42
C MET A 35 -2.38 2.63 -9.09
N ILE A 36 -1.71 3.69 -8.63
CA ILE A 36 -1.85 5.05 -9.19
C ILE A 36 -1.33 5.12 -10.62
N THR A 37 -0.21 4.46 -10.92
CA THR A 37 0.34 4.37 -12.29
C THR A 37 -0.64 3.67 -13.24
N ASN A 38 -1.46 2.75 -12.74
CA ASN A 38 -2.53 2.10 -13.50
C ASN A 38 -3.85 2.91 -13.54
N GLY A 39 -3.83 4.17 -13.09
CA GLY A 39 -4.98 5.08 -13.13
C GLY A 39 -6.00 4.86 -12.00
N GLU A 40 -5.67 4.07 -10.98
CA GLU A 40 -6.58 3.79 -9.85
C GLU A 40 -6.16 4.55 -8.59
N ASN A 41 -7.14 5.07 -7.85
CA ASN A 41 -6.89 5.90 -6.65
C ASN A 41 -7.71 5.49 -5.40
N ALA A 42 -8.72 4.62 -5.54
CA ALA A 42 -9.65 4.29 -4.45
C ALA A 42 -9.41 2.91 -3.87
N ILE A 43 -8.79 2.77 -2.70
CA ILE A 43 -8.47 1.46 -2.11
C ILE A 43 -9.67 0.92 -1.29
N ARG A 44 -10.03 -0.36 -1.43
CA ARG A 44 -11.11 -0.98 -0.63
C ARG A 44 -10.58 -1.76 0.56
N ARG A 45 -9.48 -2.50 0.40
CA ARG A 45 -8.82 -3.27 1.47
C ARG A 45 -7.31 -3.27 1.31
N VAL A 46 -6.60 -3.30 2.44
CA VAL A 46 -5.15 -3.46 2.52
C VAL A 46 -4.81 -4.61 3.46
N LEU A 47 -3.91 -5.49 3.01
CA LEU A 47 -3.38 -6.59 3.82
C LEU A 47 -1.86 -6.53 3.79
N ALA A 48 -1.21 -6.15 4.87
CA ALA A 48 0.24 -6.26 4.99
C ALA A 48 0.62 -7.64 5.52
N LEU A 49 1.54 -8.36 4.85
CA LEU A 49 2.09 -9.63 5.34
C LEU A 49 3.56 -9.48 5.69
N MET A 50 3.91 -9.94 6.88
CA MET A 50 5.26 -10.06 7.41
C MET A 50 5.98 -11.29 6.84
N PRO A 51 7.31 -11.42 7.03
CA PRO A 51 8.07 -12.57 6.53
C PRO A 51 7.58 -13.93 7.07
N ASP A 52 6.99 -13.97 8.26
CA ASP A 52 6.40 -15.16 8.87
C ASP A 52 5.00 -15.52 8.33
N GLY A 53 4.53 -14.79 7.31
CA GLY A 53 3.22 -14.99 6.70
C GLY A 53 2.05 -14.42 7.49
N LYS A 54 2.29 -13.81 8.66
CA LYS A 54 1.23 -13.21 9.47
C LYS A 54 0.89 -11.81 8.98
N ALA A 55 -0.32 -11.38 9.33
CA ALA A 55 -0.75 -10.02 9.08
C ALA A 55 0.08 -9.04 9.92
N GLY A 56 0.74 -8.10 9.25
CA GLY A 56 1.42 -6.97 9.86
C GLY A 56 0.52 -5.74 9.95
N VAL A 57 0.87 -4.83 10.86
CA VAL A 57 0.24 -3.51 10.91
C VAL A 57 1.02 -2.56 10.00
N PRO A 58 0.35 -1.84 9.08
CA PRO A 58 1.02 -0.82 8.27
C PRO A 58 1.69 0.25 9.13
N CYS A 59 2.83 0.77 8.69
CA CYS A 59 3.53 1.83 9.43
C CYS A 59 2.74 3.15 9.42
N GLY A 60 3.09 4.08 10.32
CA GLY A 60 2.42 5.39 10.43
C GLY A 60 2.40 6.18 9.12
N ALA A 61 3.54 6.24 8.41
CA ALA A 61 3.63 6.93 7.13
C ALA A 61 2.73 6.31 6.05
N CYS A 62 2.62 4.98 6.02
CA CYS A 62 1.70 4.29 5.09
C CYS A 62 0.23 4.57 5.43
N ARG A 63 -0.12 4.59 6.72
CA ARG A 63 -1.48 4.94 7.18
C ARG A 63 -1.85 6.36 6.81
N GLU A 64 -0.96 7.31 7.07
CA GLU A 64 -1.17 8.71 6.72
C GLU A 64 -1.33 8.90 5.21
N PHE A 65 -0.46 8.26 4.42
CA PHE A 65 -0.58 8.29 2.96
C PHE A 65 -1.91 7.68 2.47
N MET A 66 -2.37 6.58 3.07
CA MET A 66 -3.69 6.01 2.77
C MET A 66 -4.82 6.99 3.08
N THR A 67 -4.77 7.65 4.25
CA THR A 67 -5.76 8.65 4.65
C THR A 67 -5.80 9.80 3.64
N GLN A 68 -4.65 10.38 3.28
CA GLN A 68 -4.60 11.50 2.32
C GLN A 68 -5.06 11.08 0.92
N LEU A 69 -4.69 9.88 0.47
CA LEU A 69 -5.10 9.35 -0.83
C LEU A 69 -6.62 9.11 -0.89
N MET A 70 -7.23 8.68 0.22
CA MET A 70 -8.67 8.43 0.33
C MET A 70 -9.50 9.66 0.70
N ALA A 71 -8.91 10.67 1.34
CA ALA A 71 -9.60 11.87 1.80
C ALA A 71 -10.11 12.73 0.64
N ARG A 72 -9.57 12.52 -0.57
CA ARG A 72 -10.01 13.21 -1.79
C ARG A 72 -11.26 12.55 -2.38
N ARG A 73 -12.34 12.52 -1.61
CA ARG A 73 -13.72 12.42 -2.13
C ARG A 73 -14.28 13.83 -2.19
N VAL A 74 -13.97 14.55 -3.26
CA VAL A 74 -14.74 15.73 -3.71
C VAL A 74 -15.46 15.30 -4.98
#